data_AF-A0A7C9D8Y1-F1
#
_entry.id   AF-A0A7C9D8Y1-F1
#
_cell.length_a   1.000
_cell.length_b   1.000
_cell.length_c   1.000
_cell.angle_alpha   90.00
_cell.angle_beta   90.00
_cell.angle_gamma   90.00
#
_symmetry.space_group_name_H-M   'P 1'
#
loop_
_entity.id
_entity.type
_entity.pdbx_description
1 polymer ?
#
loop_
_entity_poly.entity_id
_entity_poly.type
_entity_poly.pdbx_seq_one_letter_code
_entity_poly.pdbx_strand_id
1 'polypeptide(L)'
;VVRKPLRQIFSEFTGGTKPVDEVGLYTGTGDVKYHLGTSYDRPTRGGNRIHLSLVANPSHLEAVDPVVVGKTRAKQYYSNDVDRTKNMAVLIHGDGSFAGQGVVYETL
;
A
#
# COMPACT_ATOMS: atom_id res chain seq x y z
N VAL A 1 -4.80 4.69 10.22
CA VAL A 1 -5.16 3.26 10.04
C VAL A 1 -3.94 2.33 10.10
N VAL A 2 -2.93 2.54 9.25
CA VAL A 2 -1.73 1.66 9.10
C VAL A 2 -0.62 1.93 10.14
N ARG A 3 -0.82 2.86 11.10
CA ARG A 3 0.11 3.16 12.22
C ARG A 3 1.58 3.43 11.80
N LYS A 4 1.78 4.07 10.63
CA LYS A 4 3.08 4.64 10.26
C LYS A 4 3.57 5.62 11.36
N PRO A 5 4.82 5.51 11.86
CA PRO A 5 5.30 6.38 12.93
C PRO A 5 5.24 7.86 12.56
N LEU A 6 4.82 8.72 13.49
CA LEU A 6 4.71 10.16 13.26
C LEU A 6 6.04 10.79 12.85
N ARG A 7 7.15 10.36 13.45
CA ARG A 7 8.51 10.81 13.07
C ARG A 7 8.78 10.57 11.58
N GLN A 8 8.39 9.40 11.06
CA GLN A 8 8.54 9.07 9.65
C GLN A 8 7.63 9.94 8.77
N ILE A 9 6.35 10.09 9.14
CA ILE A 9 5.41 10.95 8.40
C ILE A 9 5.96 12.39 8.32
N PHE A 10 6.40 12.97 9.44
CA PHE A 10 6.90 14.35 9.46
C PHE A 10 8.22 14.52 8.71
N SER A 11 9.10 13.50 8.72
CA SER A 11 10.34 13.55 7.91
C SER A 11 10.07 13.63 6.41
N GLU A 12 8.90 13.18 5.93
CA GLU A 12 8.53 13.26 4.52
C GLU A 12 8.07 14.68 4.09
N PHE A 13 7.91 15.60 5.06
CA PHE A 13 7.65 17.03 4.80
C PHE A 13 8.92 17.86 4.79
N THR A 14 10.03 17.36 5.34
CA THR A 14 11.25 18.16 5.53
C THR A 14 12.14 18.25 4.28
N GLY A 15 11.72 17.69 3.14
CA GLY A 15 12.38 17.86 1.83
C GLY A 15 13.78 17.27 1.68
N GLY A 16 14.38 16.74 2.76
CA GLY A 16 15.69 16.13 2.77
C GLY A 16 15.63 14.62 2.52
N THR A 17 16.60 14.11 1.76
CA THR A 17 16.94 12.68 1.73
C THR A 17 17.03 12.15 3.15
N LYS A 18 16.37 11.02 3.42
CA LYS A 18 16.38 10.36 4.73
C LYS A 18 17.82 10.26 5.26
N PRO A 19 18.06 10.45 6.57
CA PRO A 19 19.37 10.27 7.15
C PRO A 19 19.89 8.87 6.80
N VAL A 20 21.12 8.81 6.28
CA VAL A 20 21.79 7.63 5.71
C VAL A 20 22.22 6.63 6.81
N ASP A 21 21.94 6.94 8.08
CA ASP A 21 22.54 6.26 9.23
C ASP A 21 21.78 4.99 9.70
N GLU A 22 20.66 4.63 9.08
CA GLU A 22 20.01 3.32 9.28
C GLU A 22 20.33 2.38 8.12
N VAL A 23 21.41 1.61 8.28
CA VAL A 23 21.81 0.52 7.37
C VAL A 23 20.63 -0.43 7.16
N GLY A 24 20.02 -0.38 5.97
CA GLY A 24 18.90 -1.23 5.56
C GLY A 24 17.64 -0.50 5.11
N LEU A 25 17.55 0.82 5.26
CA LEU A 25 16.39 1.60 4.81
C LEU A 25 16.60 2.16 3.39
N TYR A 26 16.03 1.48 2.40
CA TYR A 26 16.03 1.83 0.98
C TYR A 26 15.88 3.34 0.73
N THR A 27 16.93 3.94 0.14
CA THR A 27 17.01 5.34 -0.33
C THR A 27 16.51 5.41 -1.78
N GLY A 28 15.22 5.16 -2.00
CA GLY A 28 14.62 5.44 -3.31
C GLY A 28 14.78 6.93 -3.66
N THR A 29 14.78 7.27 -4.95
CA THR A 29 14.91 8.63 -5.52
C THR A 29 13.85 9.64 -5.06
N GLY A 30 13.03 9.27 -4.07
CA GLY A 30 11.91 10.02 -3.52
C GLY A 30 10.70 9.95 -4.43
N ASP A 31 9.53 9.68 -3.84
CA ASP A 31 8.24 10.05 -4.41
C ASP A 31 7.60 11.04 -3.43
N VAL A 32 6.55 11.75 -3.84
CA VAL A 32 5.81 12.59 -2.91
C VAL A 32 5.22 11.73 -1.79
N LYS A 33 5.20 12.26 -0.58
CA LYS A 33 4.74 11.56 0.64
C LYS A 33 3.42 10.80 0.51
N TYR A 34 2.53 11.24 -0.38
CA TYR A 34 1.22 10.64 -0.63
C TYR A 34 1.27 9.36 -1.49
N HIS A 35 2.38 9.08 -2.17
CA HIS A 35 2.58 7.87 -2.99
C HIS A 35 3.32 6.76 -2.25
N LEU A 36 3.83 7.03 -1.04
CA LEU A 36 4.67 6.09 -0.32
C LEU A 36 3.84 4.98 0.32
N GLY A 37 4.09 3.75 -0.12
CA GLY A 37 3.52 2.55 0.48
C GLY A 37 3.91 2.37 1.96
N THR A 38 3.20 1.50 2.66
CA THR A 38 3.48 1.18 4.07
C THR A 38 3.06 -0.26 4.38
N SER A 39 3.77 -0.91 5.28
CA SER A 39 3.47 -2.27 5.75
C SER A 39 3.46 -2.29 7.28
N TYR A 40 2.43 -2.88 7.88
CA TYR A 40 2.28 -2.87 9.34
C TYR A 40 1.43 -4.04 9.85
N ASP A 41 1.95 -4.78 10.83
CA ASP A 41 1.20 -5.82 11.54
C ASP A 41 0.44 -5.22 12.73
N ARG A 42 -0.87 -5.10 12.55
CA ARG A 42 -1.77 -4.48 13.52
C ARG A 42 -2.35 -5.50 14.49
N PRO A 43 -2.20 -5.31 15.81
CA PRO A 43 -2.99 -6.07 16.79
C PRO A 43 -4.46 -5.63 16.75
N THR A 44 -5.35 -6.61 16.76
CA THR A 44 -6.80 -6.43 16.92
C THR A 44 -7.18 -6.45 18.40
N ARG A 45 -8.38 -5.97 18.74
CA ARG A 45 -8.87 -5.98 20.13
C ARG A 45 -8.99 -7.40 20.70
N GLY A 46 -9.18 -8.41 19.85
CA GLY A 46 -9.27 -9.82 20.23
C GLY A 46 -7.93 -10.55 20.30
N GLY A 47 -6.78 -9.86 20.26
CA GLY A 47 -5.46 -10.48 20.36
C GLY A 47 -4.87 -11.02 19.05
N ASN A 48 -5.70 -11.22 18.01
CA ASN A 48 -5.23 -11.59 16.68
C ASN A 48 -4.44 -10.45 16.02
N ARG A 49 -3.53 -10.77 15.10
CA ARG A 49 -2.78 -9.78 14.30
C ARG A 49 -3.26 -9.80 12.85
N ILE A 50 -3.40 -8.62 12.26
CA ILE A 50 -3.73 -8.44 10.84
C ILE A 50 -2.58 -7.67 10.18
N HIS A 51 -2.05 -8.22 9.09
CA HIS A 51 -1.06 -7.55 8.28
C HIS A 51 -1.72 -6.57 7.30
N LEU A 52 -1.43 -5.28 7.45
CA LEU A 52 -1.91 -4.22 6.56
C LEU A 52 -0.78 -3.83 5.61
N SER A 53 -1.05 -3.85 4.30
CA SER A 53 -0.09 -3.41 3.28
C SER A 53 -0.75 -2.40 2.35
N LEU A 54 -0.25 -1.17 2.38
CA LEU A 54 -0.57 -0.10 1.44
C LEU A 54 0.46 -0.14 0.31
N VAL A 55 -0.02 -0.31 -0.92
CA VAL A 55 0.81 -0.31 -2.13
C VAL A 55 1.17 1.13 -2.50
N ALA A 56 2.39 1.37 -2.96
CA ALA A 56 2.80 2.66 -3.50
C ALA A 56 2.14 2.89 -4.87
N ASN A 57 1.69 4.11 -5.16
CA ASN A 57 0.95 4.41 -6.38
C ASN A 57 1.41 5.74 -6.99
N PRO A 58 1.44 5.88 -8.32
CA PRO A 58 1.70 7.16 -8.97
C PRO A 58 0.48 8.10 -8.89
N SER A 59 0.65 9.33 -9.38
CA SER A 59 -0.46 10.28 -9.56
C SER A 59 -1.50 9.86 -10.62
N HIS A 60 -1.17 8.88 -11.49
CA HIS A 60 -2.09 8.34 -12.49
C HIS A 60 -3.16 7.53 -11.76
N LEU A 61 -4.33 8.14 -11.56
CA LEU A 61 -5.42 7.56 -10.79
C LEU A 61 -5.83 6.19 -11.35
N GLU A 62 -6.23 5.28 -10.46
CA GLU A 62 -6.65 3.89 -10.76
C GLU A 62 -5.57 2.97 -11.36
N ALA A 63 -4.42 3.49 -11.80
CA ALA A 63 -3.34 2.67 -12.37
C ALA A 63 -2.77 1.63 -11.38
N VAL A 64 -3.01 1.81 -10.08
CA VAL A 64 -2.56 0.89 -9.02
C VAL A 64 -3.54 -0.27 -8.79
N ASP A 65 -4.77 -0.19 -9.27
CA ASP A 65 -5.82 -1.20 -9.02
C ASP A 65 -5.38 -2.62 -9.41
N PRO A 66 -4.94 -2.88 -10.66
CA PRO A 66 -4.50 -4.21 -11.05
C PRO A 66 -3.22 -4.63 -10.31
N VAL A 67 -2.40 -3.68 -9.86
CA VAL A 67 -1.20 -3.95 -9.05
C VAL A 67 -1.59 -4.46 -7.66
N VAL A 68 -2.61 -3.87 -7.02
CA VAL A 68 -3.14 -4.33 -5.73
C VAL A 68 -3.78 -5.71 -5.86
N VAL A 69 -4.58 -5.94 -6.91
CA VAL A 69 -5.22 -7.24 -7.16
C VAL A 69 -4.16 -8.31 -7.42
N GLY A 70 -3.16 -8.02 -8.27
CA GLY A 70 -2.04 -8.92 -8.55
C GLY A 70 -1.22 -9.25 -7.31
N LYS A 71 -0.89 -8.24 -6.48
CA LYS A 71 -0.18 -8.46 -5.20
C LYS A 71 -1.00 -9.30 -4.23
N THR A 72 -2.31 -9.07 -4.16
CA THR A 72 -3.23 -9.88 -3.34
C THR A 72 -3.24 -11.32 -3.83
N ARG A 73 -3.33 -11.53 -5.15
CA ARG A 73 -3.30 -12.86 -5.75
C ARG A 73 -1.99 -13.60 -5.46
N ALA A 74 -0.86 -12.90 -5.55
CA ALA A 74 0.44 -13.44 -5.17
C ALA A 74 0.46 -13.87 -3.69
N LYS A 75 -0.05 -13.04 -2.78
CA LYS A 75 -0.17 -13.40 -1.36
C LYS A 75 -1.04 -14.62 -1.14
N GLN A 76 -2.19 -14.72 -1.82
CA GLN A 76 -3.06 -15.90 -1.74
C GLN A 76 -2.32 -17.16 -2.18
N TYR A 77 -1.59 -17.08 -3.30
CA TYR A 77 -0.80 -18.19 -3.83
C TYR A 77 0.31 -18.63 -2.85
N TYR A 78 1.17 -17.71 -2.42
CA TYR A 78 2.31 -18.04 -1.55
C TYR A 78 1.91 -18.44 -0.12
N SER A 79 0.70 -18.12 0.33
CA SER A 79 0.18 -18.53 1.64
C SER A 79 -0.74 -19.75 1.59
N ASN A 80 -0.84 -20.42 0.43
CA ASN A 80 -1.77 -21.54 0.19
C ASN A 80 -3.22 -21.20 0.59
N ASP A 81 -3.63 -19.94 0.38
CA ASP A 81 -4.98 -19.46 0.63
C ASP A 81 -5.85 -19.73 -0.62
N VAL A 82 -6.05 -21.02 -0.91
CA VAL A 82 -6.75 -21.49 -2.11
C VAL A 82 -8.19 -21.00 -2.14
N ASP A 83 -8.85 -21.03 -0.98
CA ASP A 83 -10.24 -20.56 -0.78
C ASP A 83 -10.35 -19.02 -0.67
N ARG A 84 -9.21 -18.30 -0.70
CA ARG A 84 -9.14 -16.83 -0.66
C ARG A 84 -9.82 -16.20 0.55
N THR A 85 -9.70 -16.83 1.71
CA THR A 85 -10.36 -16.39 2.95
C THR A 85 -9.43 -15.63 3.90
N LYS A 86 -8.12 -15.65 3.64
CA LYS A 86 -7.11 -15.04 4.54
C LYS A 86 -6.55 -13.72 3.99
N ASN A 87 -6.55 -13.53 2.67
CA ASN A 87 -5.99 -12.35 2.02
C ASN A 87 -7.02 -11.68 1.09
N MET A 88 -7.23 -10.38 1.30
CA MET A 88 -8.20 -9.57 0.56
C MET A 88 -7.57 -8.26 0.06
N ALA A 89 -7.99 -7.85 -1.14
CA ALA A 89 -7.69 -6.53 -1.69
C ALA A 89 -8.77 -5.54 -1.23
N VAL A 90 -8.35 -4.32 -0.86
CA VAL A 90 -9.25 -3.19 -0.63
C VAL A 90 -8.80 -2.07 -1.53
N LEU A 91 -9.66 -1.67 -2.47
CA LEU A 91 -9.42 -0.58 -3.39
C LEU A 91 -10.23 0.64 -2.94
N ILE A 92 -9.62 1.83 -3.05
CA ILE A 92 -10.22 3.11 -2.64
C ILE A 92 -10.08 4.06 -3.81
N HIS A 93 -11.20 4.62 -4.26
CA HIS A 93 -11.27 5.39 -5.49
C HIS A 93 -11.82 6.79 -5.25
N GLY A 94 -11.52 7.71 -6.17
CA GLY A 94 -12.29 8.94 -6.35
C GLY A 94 -13.47 8.68 -7.28
N ASP A 95 -14.58 9.39 -7.08
CA ASP A 95 -15.79 9.24 -7.89
C ASP A 95 -15.54 9.54 -9.37
N GLY A 96 -14.82 10.62 -9.67
CA GLY A 96 -14.50 11.01 -11.05
C GLY A 96 -13.52 10.06 -11.75
N SER A 97 -12.52 9.52 -11.03
CA SER A 97 -11.54 8.60 -11.61
C SER A 97 -12.09 7.20 -11.77
N PHE A 98 -12.90 6.72 -10.82
CA PHE A 98 -13.57 5.43 -10.90
C PHE A 98 -14.44 5.31 -12.15
N ALA A 99 -15.20 6.35 -12.48
CA ALA A 99 -16.06 6.36 -13.66
C ALA A 99 -15.30 6.67 -14.97
N GLY A 100 -14.14 7.33 -14.89
CA GLY A 100 -13.45 7.89 -16.06
C GLY A 100 -12.25 7.08 -16.55
N GLN A 101 -11.67 6.21 -15.72
CA GLN A 101 -10.45 5.45 -16.08
C GLN A 101 -10.80 4.05 -16.55
N GLY A 102 -10.44 3.71 -17.79
CA GLY A 102 -10.70 2.40 -18.40
C GLY A 102 -10.13 1.22 -17.61
N VAL A 103 -8.97 1.42 -16.97
CA VAL A 103 -8.29 0.39 -16.16
C VAL A 103 -9.14 -0.13 -15.00
N VAL A 104 -10.09 0.67 -14.50
CA VAL A 104 -11.05 0.22 -13.48
C VAL A 104 -11.90 -0.91 -14.03
N TYR A 105 -12.47 -0.73 -15.22
CA TYR A 105 -13.31 -1.72 -15.89
C TYR A 105 -12.52 -2.94 -16.38
N GLU A 106 -11.23 -2.78 -16.66
CA GLU A 106 -10.34 -3.90 -16.96
C GLU A 106 -9.98 -4.73 -15.72
N THR A 107 -10.09 -4.14 -14.52
CA THR A 107 -9.71 -4.80 -13.25
C THR A 107 -10.88 -5.54 -12.58
N LEU A 108 -12.13 -5.15 -12.88
CA LEU A 108 -13.37 -5.80 -12.41
C LEU A 108 -13.53 -7.22 -12.98
#